data_AF-A0A7W1D760-F1
#
_entry.id   AF-A0A7W1D760-F1
#
_cell.length_a   1.000
_cell.length_b   1.000
_cell.length_c   1.000
_cell.angle_alpha   90.00
_cell.angle_beta   90.00
_cell.angle_gamma   90.00
#
_symmetry.space_group_name_H-M   'P 1'
#
loop_
_entity.id
_entity.type
_entity.pdbx_description
1 polymer ?
#
loop_
_entity_poly.entity_id
_entity_poly.type
_entity_poly.pdbx_seq_one_letter_code
_entity_poly.pdbx_strand_id
1 'polypeptide(L)'
;MNPIRQVETGAIYCGDNLERLAQFPDECIDLIYLDPPFFSNRHYEVIWGDEAEVRSFEDRWEGDIYSYIGWMRERVMEMHRVLKPTGSFYLHADHHAGHYLKVMLDDIFRASNLRNEIIWSYKRYTAASNRFQRLHDTIFFYGKGPESVFNDIRESYGPKSGKADSHYKQDDDGRWYRWQKRKDQEPYKLYLDPKGRRLGDVWEIPTINASARERLGYPTQKPELLLERVILASSNPGDVVLDPFAGCGTTQVVAERLGREWIGIDISPTAVGIMERRLLKASNGAAKVKLVNVPMTEAQVRALKPFEFQNWVMQQVTGSQSPRKSGDMGIDGYTFMYHDPIQVKQSERVGRNVVDNFETAVERSGKDTGFVVAFSFTRGAFEEAARARAAGKPKIVLVTVNELLNASHYLLAPLLSDFRPLPPGGSSPADRIPTPDLIGVFGNVQKNPFDRSLATSGRPTDSVDELVASGQTPVG
;
A
#
# COMPACT_ATOMS: atom_id res chain seq x y z
N MET A 1 -28.07 6.62 33.94
CA MET A 1 -27.44 6.10 32.70
C MET A 1 -25.96 6.39 32.79
N ASN A 2 -25.08 5.46 32.44
CA ASN A 2 -23.67 5.82 32.19
C ASN A 2 -23.64 6.69 30.92
N PRO A 3 -22.80 7.74 30.85
CA PRO A 3 -22.51 8.36 29.56
C PRO A 3 -21.89 7.28 28.66
N ILE A 4 -22.42 7.12 27.45
CA ILE A 4 -21.85 6.22 26.45
C ILE A 4 -20.42 6.71 26.22
N ARG A 5 -19.42 5.85 26.48
CA ARG A 5 -18.05 6.14 26.08
C ARG A 5 -18.06 6.27 24.56
N GLN A 6 -17.88 7.47 24.03
CA GLN A 6 -17.68 7.63 22.59
C GLN A 6 -16.28 7.11 22.23
N VAL A 7 -16.19 6.40 21.11
CA VAL A 7 -14.88 6.04 20.54
C VAL A 7 -14.24 7.30 19.97
N GLU A 8 -12.93 7.43 20.11
CA GLU A 8 -12.20 8.59 19.60
C GLU A 8 -11.87 8.42 18.12
N THR A 9 -12.50 9.27 17.30
CA THR A 9 -12.38 9.33 15.84
C THR A 9 -11.36 10.39 15.39
N GLY A 10 -11.05 10.40 14.09
CA GLY A 10 -9.94 11.16 13.50
C GLY A 10 -8.58 10.64 13.95
N ALA A 11 -8.52 9.38 14.39
CA ALA A 11 -7.41 8.82 15.14
C ALA A 11 -6.73 7.66 14.42
N ILE A 12 -5.40 7.69 14.42
CA ILE A 12 -4.54 6.61 13.95
C ILE A 12 -3.86 5.97 15.16
N TYR A 13 -4.15 4.69 15.39
CA TYR A 13 -3.59 3.90 16.48
C TYR A 13 -2.40 3.08 15.99
N CYS A 14 -1.24 3.35 16.58
CA CYS A 14 0.00 2.62 16.38
C CYS A 14 0.06 1.43 17.36
N GLY A 15 -0.08 0.20 16.88
CA GLY A 15 0.00 -1.00 17.72
C GLY A 15 -0.82 -2.19 17.23
N ASP A 16 -0.96 -3.22 18.06
CA ASP A 16 -1.82 -4.36 17.74
C ASP A 16 -3.31 -3.99 17.77
N ASN A 17 -4.05 -4.54 16.81
CA ASN A 17 -5.46 -4.21 16.63
C ASN A 17 -6.41 -4.98 17.57
N LEU A 18 -6.06 -6.18 18.06
CA LEU A 18 -6.85 -6.88 19.07
C LEU A 18 -6.77 -6.13 20.41
N GLU A 19 -5.56 -5.76 20.83
CA GLU A 19 -5.35 -4.96 22.05
C GLU A 19 -6.11 -3.64 22.02
N ARG A 20 -6.20 -2.98 20.85
CA ARG A 20 -6.92 -1.70 20.72
C ARG A 20 -8.44 -1.88 20.59
N LEU A 21 -8.92 -2.87 19.84
CA LEU A 21 -10.35 -3.19 19.74
C LEU A 21 -10.96 -3.51 21.11
N ALA A 22 -10.24 -4.26 21.96
CA ALA A 22 -10.65 -4.58 23.33
C ALA A 22 -10.88 -3.34 24.24
N GLN A 23 -10.41 -2.16 23.83
CA GLN A 23 -10.61 -0.89 24.54
C GLN A 23 -11.79 -0.08 23.98
N PHE A 24 -12.32 -0.44 22.82
CA PHE A 24 -13.47 0.24 22.20
C PHE A 24 -14.80 -0.21 22.84
N PRO A 25 -15.80 0.68 22.91
CA PRO A 25 -17.15 0.32 23.32
C PRO A 25 -17.79 -0.69 22.37
N ASP A 26 -18.74 -1.47 22.89
CA ASP A 26 -19.68 -2.24 22.06
C ASP A 26 -20.45 -1.31 21.12
N GLU A 27 -20.78 -1.79 19.91
CA GLU A 27 -21.69 -1.11 18.97
C GLU A 27 -21.37 0.38 18.69
N CYS A 28 -20.08 0.73 18.57
CA CYS A 28 -19.62 2.10 18.28
C CYS A 28 -19.27 2.38 16.81
N ILE A 29 -19.09 1.35 15.98
CA ILE A 29 -18.65 1.45 14.56
C ILE A 29 -19.80 1.17 13.60
N ASP A 30 -19.89 1.92 12.49
CA ASP A 30 -20.90 1.73 11.44
C ASP A 30 -20.40 0.86 10.28
N LEU A 31 -19.15 1.05 9.86
CA LEU A 31 -18.55 0.32 8.74
C LEU A 31 -17.16 -0.16 9.11
N ILE A 32 -16.90 -1.45 8.90
CA ILE A 32 -15.56 -2.04 8.96
C ILE A 32 -15.18 -2.52 7.56
N TYR A 33 -14.03 -2.05 7.07
CA TYR A 33 -13.31 -2.68 5.96
C TYR A 33 -11.97 -3.17 6.51
N LEU A 34 -11.48 -4.31 6.01
CA LEU A 34 -10.15 -4.79 6.37
C LEU A 34 -9.44 -5.52 5.21
N ASP A 35 -8.13 -5.33 5.16
CA ASP A 35 -7.19 -5.91 4.20
C ASP A 35 -6.05 -6.63 4.96
N PRO A 36 -6.35 -7.73 5.69
CA PRO A 36 -5.38 -8.42 6.52
C PRO A 36 -4.26 -9.08 5.69
N PRO A 37 -3.12 -9.46 6.30
CA PRO A 37 -2.15 -10.34 5.65
C PRO A 37 -2.83 -11.62 5.14
N PHE A 38 -2.50 -12.09 3.93
CA PHE A 38 -3.27 -13.12 3.22
C PHE A 38 -2.78 -14.56 3.46
N PHE A 39 -1.84 -14.78 4.38
CA PHE A 39 -1.18 -16.09 4.59
C PHE A 39 -0.46 -16.58 3.30
N SER A 40 0.00 -15.64 2.47
CA SER A 40 0.61 -15.95 1.17
C SER A 40 2.04 -16.50 1.28
N ASN A 41 2.67 -16.41 2.45
CA ASN A 41 4.06 -16.81 2.73
C ASN A 41 5.09 -16.14 1.79
N ARG A 42 4.83 -14.87 1.46
CA ARG A 42 5.61 -14.07 0.50
C ARG A 42 6.47 -13.01 1.18
N HIS A 43 7.63 -12.79 0.55
CA HIS A 43 8.46 -11.59 0.70
C HIS A 43 7.98 -10.59 -0.37
N TYR A 44 7.25 -9.54 0.03
CA TYR A 44 6.76 -8.52 -0.90
C TYR A 44 7.80 -7.42 -1.07
N GLU A 45 8.50 -7.44 -2.20
CA GLU A 45 9.63 -6.56 -2.52
C GLU A 45 9.17 -5.25 -3.17
N VAL A 46 9.65 -4.12 -2.63
CA VAL A 46 9.13 -2.77 -2.93
C VAL A 46 10.21 -1.84 -3.47
N ILE A 47 10.04 -1.43 -4.73
CA ILE A 47 10.85 -0.41 -5.41
C ILE A 47 10.21 0.97 -5.21
N TRP A 48 10.96 1.88 -4.58
CA TRP A 48 10.61 3.28 -4.37
C TRP A 48 11.40 4.18 -5.32
N GLY A 49 10.70 5.01 -6.09
CA GLY A 49 11.32 5.90 -7.08
C GLY A 49 11.74 5.18 -8.37
N ASP A 50 12.60 5.86 -9.15
CA ASP A 50 13.13 5.38 -10.43
C ASP A 50 14.48 4.60 -10.28
N GLU A 51 14.94 4.39 -9.04
CA GLU A 51 16.09 3.55 -8.71
C GLU A 51 15.66 2.33 -7.87
N ALA A 52 16.42 1.24 -7.96
CA ALA A 52 15.95 -0.10 -7.55
C ALA A 52 16.11 -0.40 -6.04
N GLU A 53 15.42 0.35 -5.17
CA GLU A 53 15.25 -0.08 -3.77
C GLU A 53 14.48 -1.41 -3.70
N VAL A 54 14.72 -2.22 -2.67
CA VAL A 54 13.89 -3.39 -2.34
C VAL A 54 13.64 -3.40 -0.83
N ARG A 55 12.44 -2.98 -0.41
CA ARG A 55 11.94 -3.21 0.96
C ARG A 55 11.06 -4.45 1.01
N SER A 56 11.11 -5.23 2.08
CA SER A 56 10.24 -6.39 2.26
C SER A 56 9.11 -6.17 3.26
N PHE A 57 7.91 -6.62 2.89
CA PHE A 57 6.86 -6.99 3.84
C PHE A 57 6.75 -8.52 3.86
N GLU A 58 6.89 -9.12 5.04
CA GLU A 58 6.78 -10.59 5.20
C GLU A 58 5.36 -10.97 5.61
N ASP A 59 4.60 -11.60 4.71
CA ASP A 59 3.35 -12.28 5.04
C ASP A 59 3.65 -13.71 5.53
N ARG A 60 4.52 -13.79 6.56
CA ARG A 60 5.04 -15.03 7.13
C ARG A 60 4.37 -15.33 8.47
N TRP A 61 4.04 -16.60 8.66
CA TRP A 61 3.32 -17.10 9.82
C TRP A 61 4.07 -18.30 10.40
N GLU A 62 4.42 -18.25 11.69
CA GLU A 62 4.92 -19.40 12.43
C GLU A 62 3.76 -20.33 12.80
N GLY A 63 3.31 -21.13 11.83
CA GLY A 63 2.19 -22.05 12.01
C GLY A 63 1.58 -22.51 10.69
N ASP A 64 0.37 -23.04 10.79
CA ASP A 64 -0.47 -23.46 9.67
C ASP A 64 -1.63 -22.48 9.41
N ILE A 65 -2.47 -22.78 8.41
CA ILE A 65 -3.64 -21.96 8.10
C ILE A 65 -4.63 -21.88 9.27
N TYR A 66 -4.74 -22.92 10.11
CA TYR A 66 -5.62 -22.92 11.26
C TYR A 66 -5.11 -21.99 12.37
N SER A 67 -3.78 -21.87 12.53
CA SER A 67 -3.12 -20.93 13.43
C SER A 67 -3.43 -19.48 13.04
N TYR A 68 -3.34 -19.16 11.75
CA TYR A 68 -3.75 -17.86 11.19
C TYR A 68 -5.24 -17.59 11.37
N ILE A 69 -6.12 -18.58 11.13
CA ILE A 69 -7.57 -18.43 11.33
C ILE A 69 -7.92 -18.25 12.82
N GLY A 70 -7.17 -18.85 13.75
CA GLY A 70 -7.30 -18.58 15.18
C GLY A 70 -7.00 -17.13 15.53
N TRP A 71 -5.86 -16.61 15.06
CA TRP A 71 -5.44 -15.21 15.26
C TRP A 71 -6.40 -14.19 14.60
N MET A 72 -6.96 -14.52 13.44
CA MET A 72 -8.01 -13.72 12.79
C MET A 72 -9.34 -13.80 13.53
N ARG A 73 -9.71 -14.96 14.08
CA ARG A 73 -10.99 -15.17 14.78
C ARG A 73 -11.13 -14.25 15.99
N GLU A 74 -10.10 -14.13 16.81
CA GLU A 74 -10.10 -13.22 17.99
C GLU A 74 -10.40 -11.78 17.55
N ARG A 75 -9.70 -11.32 16.51
CA ARG A 75 -9.82 -9.97 15.94
C ARG A 75 -11.19 -9.73 15.33
N VAL A 76 -11.74 -10.71 14.60
CA VAL A 76 -13.06 -10.60 13.97
C VAL A 76 -14.20 -10.72 14.97
N MET A 77 -14.04 -11.48 16.07
CA MET A 77 -15.01 -11.47 17.18
C MET A 77 -15.10 -10.09 17.84
N GLU A 78 -13.97 -9.41 18.03
CA GLU A 78 -13.94 -8.05 18.55
C GLU A 78 -14.44 -7.00 17.54
N MET A 79 -14.09 -7.12 16.26
CA MET A 79 -14.72 -6.31 15.19
C MET A 79 -16.23 -6.48 15.16
N HIS A 80 -16.72 -7.70 15.34
CA HIS A 80 -18.14 -7.99 15.44
C HIS A 80 -18.77 -7.36 16.70
N ARG A 81 -18.08 -7.33 17.85
CA ARG A 81 -18.56 -6.66 19.08
C ARG A 81 -18.69 -5.14 18.92
N VAL A 82 -17.71 -4.48 18.30
CA VAL A 82 -17.73 -3.01 18.13
C VAL A 82 -18.65 -2.53 17.00
N LEU A 83 -19.08 -3.42 16.11
CA LEU A 83 -19.97 -3.09 14.98
C LEU A 83 -21.44 -3.00 15.41
N LYS A 84 -22.07 -1.85 15.13
CA LYS A 84 -23.49 -1.57 15.38
C LYS A 84 -24.43 -2.56 14.69
N PRO A 85 -25.66 -2.81 15.21
CA PRO A 85 -26.67 -3.68 14.57
C PRO A 85 -27.02 -3.30 13.12
N THR A 86 -26.93 -2.00 12.80
CA THR A 86 -27.11 -1.42 11.46
C THR A 86 -25.83 -1.37 10.62
N GLY A 87 -24.71 -1.86 11.16
CA GLY A 87 -23.40 -1.75 10.54
C GLY A 87 -23.08 -2.87 9.55
N SER A 88 -22.03 -2.64 8.77
CA SER A 88 -21.54 -3.52 7.70
C SER A 88 -20.05 -3.87 7.85
N PHE A 89 -19.68 -5.03 7.33
CA PHE A 89 -18.34 -5.62 7.46
C PHE A 89 -17.85 -6.15 6.11
N TYR A 90 -16.65 -5.75 5.70
CA TYR A 90 -16.02 -6.12 4.43
C TYR A 90 -14.62 -6.67 4.66
N LEU A 91 -14.44 -7.99 4.49
CA LEU A 91 -13.12 -8.62 4.58
C LEU A 91 -12.57 -8.89 3.17
N HIS A 92 -11.42 -8.30 2.85
CA HIS A 92 -10.65 -8.61 1.65
C HIS A 92 -9.80 -9.86 1.88
N ALA A 93 -9.80 -10.79 0.93
CA ALA A 93 -8.93 -11.96 0.94
C ALA A 93 -8.54 -12.38 -0.47
N ASP A 94 -7.31 -12.90 -0.63
CA ASP A 94 -6.97 -13.67 -1.81
C ASP A 94 -7.25 -15.17 -1.63
N HIS A 95 -7.03 -15.91 -2.71
CA HIS A 95 -7.22 -17.35 -2.83
C HIS A 95 -6.45 -18.24 -1.84
N HIS A 96 -5.43 -17.78 -1.09
CA HIS A 96 -4.73 -18.65 -0.12
C HIS A 96 -5.62 -18.91 1.11
N ALA A 97 -6.21 -17.84 1.67
CA ALA A 97 -6.96 -17.89 2.93
C ALA A 97 -8.48 -17.71 2.77
N GLY A 98 -8.97 -17.16 1.65
CA GLY A 98 -10.35 -16.69 1.49
C GLY A 98 -11.45 -17.68 1.90
N HIS A 99 -11.35 -18.95 1.50
CA HIS A 99 -12.36 -19.96 1.85
C HIS A 99 -12.36 -20.32 3.36
N TYR A 100 -11.19 -20.31 4.00
CA TYR A 100 -11.09 -20.57 5.45
C TYR A 100 -11.62 -19.38 6.26
N LEU A 101 -11.30 -18.16 5.81
CA LEU A 101 -11.85 -16.92 6.35
C LEU A 101 -13.38 -16.89 6.20
N LYS A 102 -13.92 -17.26 5.04
CA LYS A 102 -15.37 -17.35 4.79
C LYS A 102 -16.10 -18.24 5.80
N VAL A 103 -15.58 -19.43 6.09
CA VAL A 103 -16.16 -20.35 7.10
C VAL A 103 -16.11 -19.76 8.51
N MET A 104 -15.03 -19.05 8.86
CA MET A 104 -14.92 -18.33 10.13
C MET A 104 -15.92 -17.15 10.21
N LEU A 105 -16.16 -16.43 9.11
CA LEU A 105 -17.16 -15.36 9.04
C LEU A 105 -18.60 -15.90 9.15
N ASP A 106 -18.90 -17.03 8.50
CA ASP A 106 -20.22 -17.67 8.60
C ASP A 106 -20.57 -18.14 10.02
N ASP A 107 -19.57 -18.46 10.83
CA ASP A 107 -19.73 -18.82 12.25
C ASP A 107 -19.94 -17.57 13.14
N ILE A 108 -19.13 -16.52 12.95
CA ILE A 108 -19.20 -15.30 13.78
C ILE A 108 -20.41 -14.42 13.42
N PHE A 109 -20.64 -14.15 12.12
CA PHE A 109 -21.70 -13.26 11.65
C PHE A 109 -23.01 -13.98 11.32
N ARG A 110 -23.01 -15.32 11.24
CA ARG A 110 -24.05 -16.18 10.62
C ARG A 110 -24.07 -16.08 9.10
N ALA A 111 -24.07 -17.23 8.43
CA ALA A 111 -24.19 -17.31 6.97
C ALA A 111 -25.42 -16.59 6.38
N SER A 112 -26.51 -16.45 7.15
CA SER A 112 -27.71 -15.69 6.76
C SER A 112 -27.50 -14.18 6.63
N ASN A 113 -26.39 -13.65 7.17
CA ASN A 113 -26.06 -12.23 7.15
C ASN A 113 -25.02 -11.87 6.07
N LEU A 114 -24.50 -12.86 5.33
CA LEU A 114 -23.74 -12.63 4.10
C LEU A 114 -24.64 -11.88 3.11
N ARG A 115 -24.12 -10.81 2.51
CA ARG A 115 -24.83 -10.00 1.52
C ARG A 115 -24.34 -10.32 0.10
N ASN A 116 -23.03 -10.29 -0.12
CA ASN A 116 -22.38 -10.68 -1.38
C ASN A 116 -20.98 -11.27 -1.14
N GLU A 117 -20.54 -12.14 -2.05
CA GLU A 117 -19.12 -12.39 -2.30
C GLU A 117 -18.70 -11.53 -3.50
N ILE A 118 -18.02 -10.41 -3.22
CA ILE A 118 -17.68 -9.40 -4.23
C ILE A 118 -16.36 -9.79 -4.88
N ILE A 119 -16.34 -9.91 -6.21
CA ILE A 119 -15.16 -10.30 -6.99
C ILE A 119 -14.50 -9.03 -7.53
N TRP A 120 -13.40 -8.60 -6.91
CA TRP A 120 -12.58 -7.51 -7.44
C TRP A 120 -11.70 -8.06 -8.56
N SER A 121 -12.09 -7.79 -9.81
CA SER A 121 -11.42 -8.26 -11.01
C SER A 121 -10.48 -7.19 -11.58
N TYR A 122 -9.27 -7.61 -11.95
CA TYR A 122 -8.21 -6.73 -12.47
C TYR A 122 -7.44 -7.41 -13.60
N LYS A 123 -6.78 -6.61 -14.45
CA LYS A 123 -6.01 -7.10 -15.60
C LYS A 123 -4.51 -6.94 -15.33
N ARG A 124 -3.73 -8.00 -15.60
CA ARG A 124 -2.26 -8.04 -15.48
C ARG A 124 -1.69 -8.71 -16.72
N TYR A 125 -0.44 -8.40 -17.10
CA TYR A 125 0.23 -9.05 -18.22
C TYR A 125 0.27 -10.57 -18.05
N THR A 126 0.06 -11.30 -19.14
CA THR A 126 0.07 -12.76 -19.18
C THR A 126 1.50 -13.30 -19.05
N ALA A 127 1.73 -14.20 -18.10
CA ALA A 127 2.97 -14.96 -17.97
C ALA A 127 2.73 -16.44 -18.31
N ALA A 128 3.77 -17.15 -18.77
CA ALA A 128 3.70 -18.58 -19.01
C ALA A 128 3.33 -19.35 -17.72
N SER A 129 2.33 -20.22 -17.78
CA SER A 129 1.84 -20.96 -16.61
C SER A 129 1.13 -22.25 -17.00
N ASN A 130 1.19 -23.27 -16.14
CA ASN A 130 0.51 -24.56 -16.31
C ASN A 130 -0.95 -24.55 -15.80
N ARG A 131 -1.54 -23.36 -15.67
CA ARG A 131 -2.79 -23.11 -14.92
C ARG A 131 -3.37 -21.74 -15.24
N PHE A 132 -4.66 -21.54 -14.95
CA PHE A 132 -5.31 -20.23 -15.15
C PHE A 132 -4.66 -19.11 -14.31
N GLN A 133 -4.54 -17.94 -14.95
CA GLN A 133 -4.01 -16.72 -14.34
C GLN A 133 -4.99 -16.21 -13.27
N ARG A 134 -4.48 -15.87 -12.08
CA ARG A 134 -5.27 -15.23 -11.02
C ARG A 134 -5.40 -13.75 -11.38
N LEU A 135 -6.64 -13.32 -11.59
CA LEU A 135 -7.03 -11.98 -12.05
C LEU A 135 -8.16 -11.38 -11.20
N HIS A 136 -8.38 -11.93 -10.00
CA HIS A 136 -9.29 -11.37 -9.01
C HIS A 136 -8.81 -11.68 -7.60
N ASP A 137 -9.23 -10.84 -6.66
CA ASP A 137 -9.27 -11.10 -5.22
C ASP A 137 -10.76 -11.03 -4.77
N THR A 138 -11.11 -11.58 -3.61
CA THR A 138 -12.50 -11.66 -3.13
C THR A 138 -12.71 -10.77 -1.90
N ILE A 139 -13.85 -10.08 -1.84
CA ILE A 139 -14.25 -9.25 -0.70
C ILE A 139 -15.59 -9.79 -0.17
N PHE A 140 -15.58 -10.32 1.06
CA PHE A 140 -16.78 -10.85 1.70
C PHE A 140 -17.54 -9.73 2.40
N PHE A 141 -18.75 -9.43 1.93
CA PHE A 141 -19.63 -8.40 2.48
C PHE A 141 -20.69 -9.04 3.39
N TYR A 142 -20.64 -8.74 4.69
CA TYR A 142 -21.63 -9.09 5.68
C TYR A 142 -22.34 -7.85 6.24
N GLY A 143 -23.61 -8.01 6.61
CA GLY A 143 -24.24 -7.13 7.59
C GLY A 143 -24.05 -7.67 9.01
N LYS A 144 -24.06 -6.79 10.02
CA LYS A 144 -24.22 -7.20 11.43
C LYS A 144 -25.59 -7.87 11.67
N GLY A 145 -26.62 -7.40 10.98
CA GLY A 145 -28.00 -7.89 11.10
C GLY A 145 -28.81 -7.64 9.84
N PRO A 146 -30.15 -7.85 9.86
CA PRO A 146 -31.02 -7.61 8.70
C PRO A 146 -31.07 -6.13 8.30
N GLU A 147 -31.06 -5.23 9.29
CA GLU A 147 -31.16 -3.76 9.13
C GLU A 147 -29.82 -3.06 8.79
N SER A 148 -28.83 -3.79 8.29
CA SER A 148 -27.54 -3.20 7.90
C SER A 148 -27.68 -2.20 6.75
N VAL A 149 -27.02 -1.05 6.86
CA VAL A 149 -27.07 0.05 5.88
C VAL A 149 -26.60 -0.42 4.50
N PHE A 150 -27.48 -0.28 3.50
CA PHE A 150 -27.14 -0.44 2.10
C PHE A 150 -27.76 0.68 1.23
N ASN A 151 -26.88 1.53 0.69
CA ASN A 151 -27.21 2.58 -0.25
C ASN A 151 -27.16 2.05 -1.69
N ASP A 152 -28.21 2.33 -2.46
CA ASP A 152 -28.38 1.88 -3.85
C ASP A 152 -27.46 2.66 -4.82
N ILE A 153 -26.14 2.40 -4.74
CA ILE A 153 -25.12 3.06 -5.57
C ILE A 153 -25.25 2.65 -7.04
N ARG A 154 -25.11 3.63 -7.94
CA ARG A 154 -25.39 3.47 -9.37
C ARG A 154 -24.22 3.87 -10.26
N GLU A 155 -24.06 3.15 -11.37
CA GLU A 155 -23.18 3.52 -12.48
C GLU A 155 -23.99 4.18 -13.61
N SER A 156 -23.50 5.31 -14.13
CA SER A 156 -24.09 5.95 -15.32
C SER A 156 -24.02 5.05 -16.55
N TYR A 157 -25.08 5.05 -17.37
CA TYR A 157 -25.03 4.50 -18.72
C TYR A 157 -24.06 5.29 -19.59
N GLY A 158 -23.35 4.63 -20.50
CA GLY A 158 -22.56 5.34 -21.51
C GLY A 158 -21.64 4.46 -22.36
N PRO A 159 -20.96 5.04 -23.36
CA PRO A 159 -20.07 4.31 -24.25
C PRO A 159 -18.74 3.88 -23.60
N LYS A 160 -18.54 4.11 -22.29
CA LYS A 160 -17.31 3.76 -21.55
C LYS A 160 -17.44 2.50 -20.69
N SER A 161 -18.64 1.99 -20.43
CA SER A 161 -18.90 0.76 -19.66
C SER A 161 -18.69 -0.54 -20.47
N GLY A 162 -17.76 -0.51 -21.42
CA GLY A 162 -17.41 -1.65 -22.27
C GLY A 162 -18.48 -2.01 -23.32
N LYS A 163 -18.33 -3.20 -23.93
CA LYS A 163 -19.22 -3.67 -25.01
C LYS A 163 -20.68 -3.90 -24.56
N ALA A 164 -20.92 -4.11 -23.27
CA ALA A 164 -22.24 -4.42 -22.70
C ALA A 164 -23.28 -3.29 -22.94
N ASP A 165 -22.82 -2.04 -23.00
CA ASP A 165 -23.66 -0.85 -23.08
C ASP A 165 -23.97 -0.42 -24.53
N SER A 166 -23.41 -1.11 -25.53
CA SER A 166 -23.64 -0.82 -26.96
C SER A 166 -25.10 -0.97 -27.42
N HIS A 167 -25.96 -1.55 -26.58
CA HIS A 167 -27.40 -1.68 -26.80
C HIS A 167 -28.22 -0.54 -26.17
N TYR A 168 -27.60 0.34 -25.39
CA TYR A 168 -28.24 1.52 -24.81
C TYR A 168 -28.12 2.71 -25.76
N LYS A 169 -29.19 3.50 -25.84
CA LYS A 169 -29.28 4.72 -26.66
C LYS A 169 -29.99 5.80 -25.86
N GLN A 170 -29.72 7.05 -26.19
CA GLN A 170 -30.54 8.18 -25.74
C GLN A 170 -31.58 8.51 -26.82
N ASP A 171 -32.74 9.03 -26.42
CA ASP A 171 -33.63 9.76 -27.33
C ASP A 171 -33.29 11.26 -27.33
N ASP A 172 -34.07 12.05 -28.06
CA ASP A 172 -33.82 13.49 -28.24
C ASP A 172 -34.02 14.30 -26.94
N ASP A 173 -34.74 13.73 -25.96
CA ASP A 173 -34.87 14.23 -24.59
C ASP A 173 -33.69 13.80 -23.68
N GLY A 174 -32.70 13.10 -24.23
CA GLY A 174 -31.54 12.57 -23.50
C GLY A 174 -31.83 11.31 -22.64
N ARG A 175 -33.03 10.73 -22.72
CA ARG A 175 -33.44 9.60 -21.87
C ARG A 175 -32.86 8.29 -22.38
N TRP A 176 -32.18 7.57 -21.49
CA TRP A 176 -31.62 6.26 -21.79
C TRP A 176 -32.72 5.21 -22.01
N TYR A 177 -32.61 4.47 -23.11
CA TYR A 177 -33.45 3.32 -23.45
C TYR A 177 -32.62 2.19 -24.07
N ARG A 178 -33.19 0.98 -24.08
CA ARG A 178 -32.75 -0.12 -24.96
C ARG A 178 -33.91 -0.61 -25.80
N TRP A 179 -33.62 -1.17 -26.97
CA TRP A 179 -34.63 -1.91 -27.72
C TRP A 179 -34.92 -3.25 -27.03
N GLN A 180 -36.20 -3.58 -26.87
CA GLN A 180 -36.65 -4.89 -26.42
C GLN A 180 -37.71 -5.40 -27.39
N LYS A 181 -37.61 -6.68 -27.77
CA LYS A 181 -38.66 -7.43 -28.47
C LYS A 181 -39.10 -8.57 -27.57
N ARG A 182 -40.40 -8.72 -27.35
CA ARG A 182 -40.98 -9.94 -26.77
C ARG A 182 -41.47 -10.85 -27.90
N LYS A 183 -41.74 -12.12 -27.58
CA LYS A 183 -42.44 -13.00 -28.52
C LYS A 183 -43.78 -12.35 -28.89
N ASP A 184 -44.15 -12.43 -30.16
CA ASP A 184 -45.44 -11.97 -30.69
C ASP A 184 -45.73 -10.46 -30.45
N GLN A 185 -44.68 -9.63 -30.32
CA GLN A 185 -44.76 -8.17 -30.19
C GLN A 185 -43.71 -7.47 -31.08
N GLU A 186 -44.01 -6.25 -31.54
CA GLU A 186 -43.03 -5.42 -32.23
C GLU A 186 -41.95 -4.87 -31.27
N PRO A 187 -40.73 -4.55 -31.76
CA PRO A 187 -39.68 -3.94 -30.94
C PRO A 187 -40.14 -2.61 -30.35
N TYR A 188 -39.98 -2.44 -29.04
CA TYR A 188 -40.29 -1.20 -28.33
C TYR A 188 -39.07 -0.65 -27.58
N LYS A 189 -39.09 0.65 -27.29
CA LYS A 189 -38.11 1.29 -26.40
C LYS A 189 -38.45 0.94 -24.94
N LEU A 190 -37.57 0.21 -24.26
CA LEU A 190 -37.59 0.09 -22.81
C LEU A 190 -36.69 1.18 -22.23
N TYR A 191 -37.29 2.24 -21.69
CA TYR A 191 -36.56 3.28 -20.95
C TYR A 191 -35.94 2.72 -19.67
N LEU A 192 -34.80 3.29 -19.28
CA LEU A 192 -33.97 2.85 -18.15
C LEU A 192 -34.10 3.82 -16.97
N ASP A 193 -33.72 3.38 -15.77
CA ASP A 193 -33.79 4.20 -14.54
C ASP A 193 -32.82 5.39 -14.66
N PRO A 194 -33.27 6.66 -14.63
CA PRO A 194 -32.42 7.83 -14.85
C PRO A 194 -31.29 7.98 -13.82
N LYS A 195 -31.35 7.26 -12.68
CA LYS A 195 -30.26 7.22 -11.69
C LYS A 195 -29.05 6.39 -12.12
N GLY A 196 -29.13 5.60 -13.20
CA GLY A 196 -28.08 4.69 -13.63
C GLY A 196 -28.34 3.23 -13.26
N ARG A 197 -27.43 2.32 -13.64
CA ARG A 197 -27.53 0.88 -13.32
C ARG A 197 -27.14 0.60 -11.89
N ARG A 198 -27.81 -0.38 -11.27
CA ARG A 198 -27.30 -1.01 -10.04
C ARG A 198 -25.93 -1.61 -10.30
N LEU A 199 -25.00 -1.36 -9.39
CA LEU A 199 -23.70 -1.99 -9.42
C LEU A 199 -23.86 -3.50 -9.14
N GLY A 200 -23.16 -4.35 -9.90
CA GLY A 200 -23.08 -5.79 -9.62
C GLY A 200 -22.05 -6.08 -8.52
N ASP A 201 -21.87 -7.36 -8.17
CA ASP A 201 -20.84 -7.84 -7.24
C ASP A 201 -19.52 -8.24 -7.94
N VAL A 202 -19.45 -8.22 -9.27
CA VAL A 202 -18.18 -8.31 -10.02
C VAL A 202 -17.70 -6.90 -10.37
N TRP A 203 -16.56 -6.49 -9.83
CA TRP A 203 -16.01 -5.13 -9.98
C TRP A 203 -14.73 -5.14 -10.81
N GLU A 204 -14.80 -4.74 -12.08
CA GLU A 204 -13.62 -4.48 -12.91
C GLU A 204 -12.96 -3.15 -12.53
N ILE A 205 -11.99 -3.18 -11.61
CA ILE A 205 -11.22 -2.00 -11.16
C ILE A 205 -9.73 -2.31 -11.32
N PRO A 206 -8.95 -1.54 -12.09
CA PRO A 206 -7.51 -1.77 -12.24
C PRO A 206 -6.76 -1.71 -10.90
N THR A 207 -5.75 -2.57 -10.73
CA THR A 207 -4.71 -2.38 -9.72
C THR A 207 -3.93 -1.10 -10.01
N ILE A 208 -3.44 -0.43 -8.96
CA ILE A 208 -2.60 0.77 -9.07
C ILE A 208 -1.36 0.46 -9.92
N ASN A 209 -1.25 1.12 -11.07
CA ASN A 209 -0.12 0.98 -11.99
C ASN A 209 0.98 2.02 -11.70
N ALA A 210 2.15 1.85 -12.31
CA ALA A 210 3.34 2.63 -12.01
C ALA A 210 3.18 4.17 -12.12
N SER A 211 2.29 4.66 -13.00
CA SER A 211 2.05 6.09 -13.26
C SER A 211 0.72 6.63 -12.71
N ALA A 212 -0.01 5.83 -11.92
CA ALA A 212 -1.26 6.26 -11.30
C ALA A 212 -1.01 7.38 -10.27
N ARG A 213 -1.81 8.46 -10.33
CA ARG A 213 -1.65 9.65 -9.45
C ARG A 213 -1.84 9.36 -7.95
N GLU A 214 -2.54 8.28 -7.62
CA GLU A 214 -2.73 7.80 -6.25
C GLU A 214 -1.55 6.95 -5.74
N ARG A 215 -0.63 6.49 -6.60
CA ARG A 215 0.45 5.57 -6.23
C ARG A 215 1.41 6.21 -5.22
N LEU A 216 1.55 5.55 -4.08
CA LEU A 216 2.47 5.94 -3.01
C LEU A 216 3.80 5.20 -3.07
N GLY A 217 3.85 4.06 -3.75
CA GLY A 217 4.94 3.08 -3.64
C GLY A 217 4.71 2.00 -2.57
N TYR A 218 3.60 2.03 -1.82
CA TYR A 218 3.30 1.02 -0.80
C TYR A 218 2.85 -0.32 -1.45
N PRO A 219 3.39 -1.49 -1.04
CA PRO A 219 3.29 -2.76 -1.78
C PRO A 219 1.86 -3.23 -2.07
N THR A 220 0.99 -3.14 -1.07
CA THR A 220 -0.36 -3.71 -1.08
C THR A 220 -1.45 -2.65 -1.30
N GLN A 221 -1.08 -1.41 -1.66
CA GLN A 221 -2.00 -0.27 -1.76
C GLN A 221 -3.23 -0.59 -2.63
N LYS A 222 -4.40 -0.56 -2.01
CA LYS A 222 -5.68 -0.71 -2.70
C LYS A 222 -6.09 0.61 -3.39
N PRO A 223 -6.74 0.57 -4.57
CA PRO A 223 -7.19 1.76 -5.29
C PRO A 223 -8.28 2.54 -4.53
N GLU A 224 -8.26 3.86 -4.56
CA GLU A 224 -9.25 4.69 -3.85
C GLU A 224 -10.70 4.42 -4.34
N LEU A 225 -10.90 4.13 -5.63
CA LEU A 225 -12.20 3.79 -6.21
C LEU A 225 -12.80 2.49 -5.64
N LEU A 226 -11.96 1.56 -5.15
CA LEU A 226 -12.44 0.32 -4.52
C LEU A 226 -13.08 0.61 -3.16
N LEU A 227 -12.40 1.42 -2.35
CA LEU A 227 -12.87 1.84 -1.02
C LEU A 227 -14.05 2.81 -1.14
N GLU A 228 -14.07 3.67 -2.16
CA GLU A 228 -15.17 4.61 -2.42
C GLU A 228 -16.49 3.89 -2.67
N ARG A 229 -16.48 2.75 -3.37
CA ARG A 229 -17.66 1.89 -3.55
C ARG A 229 -18.15 1.30 -2.22
N VAL A 230 -17.24 0.76 -1.41
CA VAL A 230 -17.56 0.17 -0.10
C VAL A 230 -18.14 1.22 0.85
N ILE A 231 -17.49 2.37 0.98
CA ILE A 231 -17.88 3.45 1.90
C ILE A 231 -19.19 4.10 1.46
N LEU A 232 -19.41 4.33 0.16
CA LEU A 232 -20.70 4.84 -0.33
C LEU A 232 -21.83 3.83 -0.16
N ALA A 233 -21.58 2.54 -0.39
CA ALA A 233 -22.59 1.48 -0.29
C ALA A 233 -23.06 1.24 1.15
N SER A 234 -22.20 1.31 2.16
CA SER A 234 -22.56 0.92 3.54
C SER A 234 -22.14 1.90 4.63
N SER A 235 -22.13 3.21 4.32
CA SER A 235 -22.09 4.27 5.34
C SER A 235 -22.73 5.55 4.81
N ASN A 236 -23.05 6.47 5.71
CA ASN A 236 -23.58 7.80 5.46
C ASN A 236 -22.57 8.87 5.93
N PRO A 237 -22.71 10.15 5.53
CA PRO A 237 -21.90 11.22 6.11
C PRO A 237 -22.08 11.29 7.64
N GLY A 238 -20.97 11.37 8.38
CA GLY A 238 -20.93 11.33 9.84
C GLY A 238 -20.86 9.93 10.48
N ASP A 239 -21.08 8.85 9.72
CA ASP A 239 -20.89 7.48 10.21
C ASP A 239 -19.39 7.18 10.44
N VAL A 240 -19.09 6.27 11.37
CA VAL A 240 -17.71 5.89 11.75
C VAL A 240 -17.21 4.69 10.94
N VAL A 241 -16.16 4.93 10.14
CA VAL A 241 -15.46 3.91 9.33
C VAL A 241 -14.16 3.48 10.02
N LEU A 242 -14.04 2.18 10.31
CA LEU A 242 -12.84 1.58 10.88
C LEU A 242 -12.11 0.74 9.83
N ASP A 243 -10.79 0.92 9.75
CA ASP A 243 -9.89 -0.08 9.19
C ASP A 243 -8.89 -0.54 10.28
N PRO A 244 -8.95 -1.81 10.72
CA PRO A 244 -8.02 -2.36 11.69
C PRO A 244 -6.71 -2.87 11.06
N PHE A 245 -6.57 -2.79 9.74
CA PHE A 245 -5.37 -3.16 8.96
C PHE A 245 -5.04 -2.03 7.96
N ALA A 246 -5.08 -0.78 8.44
CA ALA A 246 -5.22 0.41 7.62
C ALA A 246 -4.07 0.67 6.65
N GLY A 247 -2.87 0.14 6.92
CA GLY A 247 -1.70 0.26 6.04
C GLY A 247 -1.40 1.71 5.67
N CYS A 248 -1.21 1.95 4.38
CA CYS A 248 -1.01 3.30 3.85
C CYS A 248 -2.26 4.23 3.89
N GLY A 249 -3.36 3.84 4.54
CA GLY A 249 -4.46 4.74 4.90
C GLY A 249 -5.49 5.01 3.80
N THR A 250 -5.66 4.13 2.80
CA THR A 250 -6.61 4.38 1.70
C THR A 250 -8.05 4.52 2.22
N THR A 251 -8.47 3.66 3.14
CA THR A 251 -9.81 3.65 3.72
C THR A 251 -10.12 4.98 4.43
N GLN A 252 -9.19 5.48 5.25
CA GLN A 252 -9.32 6.74 5.99
C GLN A 252 -9.35 7.95 5.05
N VAL A 253 -8.47 8.00 4.05
CA VAL A 253 -8.41 9.11 3.07
C VAL A 253 -9.69 9.22 2.24
N VAL A 254 -10.31 8.09 1.90
CA VAL A 254 -11.59 8.08 1.20
C VAL A 254 -12.76 8.39 2.16
N ALA A 255 -12.73 7.90 3.41
CA ALA A 255 -13.73 8.24 4.42
C ALA A 255 -13.76 9.75 4.72
N GLU A 256 -12.59 10.36 4.99
CA GLU A 256 -12.39 11.80 5.15
C GLU A 256 -12.96 12.59 3.96
N ARG A 257 -12.57 12.23 2.72
CA ARG A 257 -13.06 12.88 1.49
C ARG A 257 -14.58 12.78 1.32
N LEU A 258 -15.18 11.71 1.81
CA LEU A 258 -16.63 11.46 1.75
C LEU A 258 -17.38 11.98 3.00
N GLY A 259 -16.71 12.70 3.91
CA GLY A 259 -17.33 13.26 5.11
C GLY A 259 -17.80 12.20 6.11
N ARG A 260 -17.07 11.10 6.25
CA ARG A 260 -17.24 10.11 7.31
C ARG A 260 -16.22 10.36 8.42
N GLU A 261 -16.61 10.09 9.66
CA GLU A 261 -15.65 9.93 10.75
C GLU A 261 -14.87 8.63 10.52
N TRP A 262 -13.61 8.58 10.94
CA TRP A 262 -12.77 7.40 10.70
C TRP A 262 -11.82 7.06 11.84
N ILE A 263 -11.41 5.80 11.85
CA ILE A 263 -10.36 5.24 12.70
C ILE A 263 -9.44 4.38 11.82
N GLY A 264 -8.13 4.55 11.99
CA GLY A 264 -7.12 3.64 11.45
C GLY A 264 -6.37 2.94 12.57
N ILE A 265 -6.10 1.65 12.40
CA ILE A 265 -5.15 0.91 13.25
C ILE A 265 -4.13 0.23 12.34
N ASP A 266 -2.85 0.35 12.66
CA ASP A 266 -1.79 -0.44 12.05
C ASP A 266 -0.63 -0.65 13.05
N ILE A 267 0.01 -1.81 12.99
CA ILE A 267 1.17 -2.15 13.82
C ILE A 267 2.48 -1.53 13.31
N SER A 268 2.50 -1.07 12.05
CA SER A 268 3.64 -0.47 11.37
C SER A 268 3.63 1.06 11.50
N PRO A 269 4.58 1.69 12.22
CA PRO A 269 4.62 3.15 12.34
C PRO A 269 4.97 3.84 11.01
N THR A 270 5.60 3.12 10.08
CA THR A 270 5.77 3.56 8.68
C THR A 270 4.43 3.70 7.97
N ALA A 271 3.49 2.78 8.20
CA ALA A 271 2.13 2.84 7.65
C ALA A 271 1.36 4.03 8.25
N VAL A 272 1.39 4.19 9.58
CA VAL A 272 0.84 5.34 10.32
C VAL A 272 1.37 6.68 9.78
N GLY A 273 2.68 6.83 9.64
CA GLY A 273 3.30 8.07 9.13
C GLY A 273 3.08 8.32 7.63
N ILE A 274 2.71 7.31 6.83
CA ILE A 274 2.23 7.50 5.45
C ILE A 274 0.77 7.98 5.47
N MET A 275 -0.07 7.33 6.28
CA MET A 275 -1.50 7.63 6.44
C MET A 275 -1.74 9.08 6.92
N GLU A 276 -1.04 9.53 7.96
CA GLU A 276 -1.11 10.91 8.45
C GLU A 276 -0.84 11.93 7.34
N ARG A 277 0.27 11.78 6.61
CA ARG A 277 0.66 12.70 5.53
C ARG A 277 -0.36 12.70 4.38
N ARG A 278 -1.02 11.57 4.08
CA ARG A 278 -2.12 11.55 3.11
C ARG A 278 -3.34 12.30 3.62
N LEU A 279 -3.73 12.11 4.88
CA LEU A 279 -4.92 12.74 5.47
C LEU A 279 -4.77 14.27 5.58
N LEU A 280 -3.61 14.73 6.06
CA LEU A 280 -3.27 16.15 6.07
C LEU A 280 -3.29 16.75 4.64
N LYS A 281 -2.83 16.00 3.63
CA LYS A 281 -2.91 16.43 2.22
C LYS A 281 -4.34 16.41 1.68
N ALA A 282 -5.13 15.38 1.96
CA ALA A 282 -6.49 15.22 1.45
C ALA A 282 -7.47 16.27 2.01
N SER A 283 -7.26 16.67 3.26
CA SER A 283 -8.04 17.70 3.96
C SER A 283 -7.53 19.13 3.77
N ASN A 284 -6.50 19.35 2.93
CA ASN A 284 -5.77 20.62 2.84
C ASN A 284 -5.30 21.18 4.21
N GLY A 285 -4.93 20.30 5.15
CA GLY A 285 -4.50 20.63 6.51
C GLY A 285 -5.63 20.81 7.52
N ALA A 286 -6.90 20.61 7.15
CA ALA A 286 -8.04 20.76 8.06
C ALA A 286 -8.27 19.56 9.00
N ALA A 287 -7.84 18.35 8.61
CA ALA A 287 -8.02 17.15 9.41
C ALA A 287 -7.19 17.20 10.69
N LYS A 288 -7.86 17.11 11.85
CA LYS A 288 -7.21 17.00 13.16
C LYS A 288 -6.81 15.55 13.43
N VAL A 289 -5.85 15.05 12.64
CA VAL A 289 -5.29 13.71 12.80
C VAL A 289 -4.69 13.57 14.19
N LYS A 290 -5.16 12.56 14.94
CA LYS A 290 -4.62 12.21 16.26
C LYS A 290 -3.75 10.96 16.13
N LEU A 291 -2.46 11.08 16.46
CA LEU A 291 -1.60 9.91 16.62
C LEU A 291 -1.68 9.40 18.06
N VAL A 292 -1.92 8.10 18.23
CA VAL A 292 -2.01 7.47 19.56
C VAL A 292 -1.12 6.22 19.62
N ASN A 293 -0.48 6.02 20.77
CA ASN A 293 0.50 4.95 21.06
C ASN A 293 1.79 4.95 20.21
N VAL A 294 2.05 6.01 19.43
CA VAL A 294 3.39 6.29 18.90
C VAL A 294 4.32 6.63 20.08
N PRO A 295 5.49 5.98 20.27
CA PRO A 295 6.39 6.29 21.38
C PRO A 295 7.08 7.64 21.16
N MET A 296 6.81 8.61 22.04
CA MET A 296 7.23 10.02 21.91
C MET A 296 8.06 10.56 23.09
N THR A 297 8.47 9.71 24.04
CA THR A 297 9.31 10.12 25.18
C THR A 297 10.42 9.11 25.47
N GLU A 298 11.54 9.57 26.01
CA GLU A 298 12.69 8.71 26.29
C GLU A 298 12.34 7.60 27.30
N ALA A 299 11.49 7.89 28.28
CA ALA A 299 11.02 6.91 29.25
C ALA A 299 10.19 5.78 28.61
N GLN A 300 9.32 6.09 27.63
CA GLN A 300 8.58 5.09 26.87
C GLN A 300 9.52 4.25 26.00
N VAL A 301 10.42 4.90 25.26
CA VAL A 301 11.38 4.25 24.36
C VAL A 301 12.34 3.33 25.13
N ARG A 302 12.70 3.71 26.36
CA ARG A 302 13.54 2.92 27.28
C ARG A 302 12.82 1.71 27.89
N ALA A 303 11.48 1.70 27.91
CA ALA A 303 10.67 0.58 28.40
C ALA A 303 10.35 -0.48 27.33
N LEU A 304 10.62 -0.20 26.04
CA LEU A 304 10.46 -1.15 24.94
C LEU A 304 11.35 -2.39 25.13
N LYS A 305 10.90 -3.57 24.69
CA LYS A 305 11.76 -4.76 24.60
C LYS A 305 12.87 -4.53 23.55
N PRO A 306 14.02 -5.22 23.60
CA PRO A 306 15.14 -4.96 22.68
C PRO A 306 14.79 -4.98 21.18
N PHE A 307 13.90 -5.89 20.76
CA PHE A 307 13.40 -5.94 19.38
C PHE A 307 12.49 -4.75 19.04
N GLU A 308 11.61 -4.35 19.97
CA GLU A 308 10.72 -3.20 19.81
C GLU A 308 11.50 -1.87 19.77
N PHE A 309 12.57 -1.75 20.57
CA PHE A 309 13.50 -0.63 20.52
C PHE A 309 14.29 -0.59 19.20
N GLN A 310 14.78 -1.73 18.70
CA GLN A 310 15.43 -1.82 17.39
C GLN A 310 14.47 -1.41 16.27
N ASN A 311 13.21 -1.87 16.32
CA ASN A 311 12.16 -1.44 15.39
C ASN A 311 11.92 0.08 15.47
N TRP A 312 11.76 0.64 16.68
CA TRP A 312 11.54 2.08 16.87
C TRP A 312 12.70 2.93 16.35
N VAL A 313 13.94 2.54 16.63
CA VAL A 313 15.13 3.24 16.10
C VAL A 313 15.13 3.23 14.57
N MET A 314 14.88 2.07 13.94
CA MET A 314 14.80 1.97 12.48
C MET A 314 13.72 2.89 11.90
N GLN A 315 12.56 2.99 12.55
CA GLN A 315 11.49 3.90 12.12
C GLN A 315 11.93 5.38 12.14
N GLN A 316 12.58 5.84 13.22
CA GLN A 316 13.05 7.23 13.32
C GLN A 316 14.11 7.58 12.26
N VAL A 317 14.97 6.63 11.89
CA VAL A 317 15.97 6.82 10.82
C VAL A 317 15.49 6.32 9.44
N THR A 318 14.19 6.04 9.30
CA THR A 318 13.50 5.53 8.10
C THR A 318 14.00 4.20 7.52
N GLY A 319 14.84 3.48 8.26
CA GLY A 319 15.65 2.35 7.78
C GLY A 319 14.95 0.99 7.71
N SER A 320 15.64 0.04 7.06
CA SER A 320 15.28 -1.39 6.97
C SER A 320 16.15 -2.24 7.90
N GLN A 321 15.68 -3.43 8.30
CA GLN A 321 16.48 -4.38 9.09
C GLN A 321 17.32 -5.30 8.18
N SER A 322 18.46 -5.82 8.70
CA SER A 322 19.17 -6.89 7.98
C SER A 322 18.35 -8.20 8.02
N PRO A 323 18.14 -8.89 6.88
CA PRO A 323 17.40 -10.14 6.83
C PRO A 323 18.15 -11.36 7.42
N ARG A 324 19.33 -11.17 8.04
CA ARG A 324 20.10 -12.26 8.68
C ARG A 324 20.75 -11.84 10.01
N LYS A 325 20.28 -12.42 11.12
CA LYS A 325 20.90 -12.26 12.46
C LYS A 325 22.23 -13.01 12.66
N SER A 326 22.87 -13.51 11.60
CA SER A 326 23.98 -14.49 11.70
C SER A 326 25.16 -14.29 10.74
N GLY A 327 25.25 -13.16 10.04
CA GLY A 327 26.37 -12.85 9.14
C GLY A 327 27.13 -11.55 9.46
N ASP A 328 26.40 -10.47 9.71
CA ASP A 328 26.87 -9.12 9.36
C ASP A 328 27.64 -8.38 10.49
N MET A 329 28.23 -9.14 11.43
CA MET A 329 29.18 -8.67 12.47
C MET A 329 28.75 -7.45 13.32
N GLY A 330 27.46 -7.13 13.36
CA GLY A 330 26.89 -6.06 14.19
C GLY A 330 26.10 -4.98 13.45
N ILE A 331 25.82 -5.12 12.15
CA ILE A 331 24.83 -4.27 11.48
C ILE A 331 23.42 -4.71 11.92
N ASP A 332 22.65 -3.77 12.48
CA ASP A 332 21.29 -3.96 12.99
C ASP A 332 20.22 -3.48 11.99
N GLY A 333 20.61 -2.74 10.94
CA GLY A 333 19.76 -2.28 9.82
C GLY A 333 20.49 -1.31 8.87
N TYR A 334 19.78 -0.63 7.98
CA TYR A 334 20.32 0.32 6.98
C TYR A 334 19.40 1.53 6.76
N THR A 335 19.95 2.74 6.53
CA THR A 335 19.14 3.96 6.27
C THR A 335 18.37 3.88 4.95
N PHE A 336 17.26 4.62 4.84
CA PHE A 336 16.42 4.67 3.64
C PHE A 336 17.17 5.18 2.40
N MET A 337 17.64 6.42 2.45
CA MET A 337 18.05 7.18 1.26
C MET A 337 19.42 6.76 0.69
N TYR A 338 20.28 6.16 1.51
CA TYR A 338 21.66 5.84 1.13
C TYR A 338 22.06 4.39 1.41
N HIS A 339 21.21 3.61 2.09
CA HIS A 339 21.56 2.29 2.65
C HIS A 339 22.87 2.32 3.47
N ASP A 340 23.11 3.41 4.19
CA ASP A 340 24.22 3.49 5.16
C ASP A 340 23.90 2.54 6.32
N PRO A 341 24.82 1.70 6.81
CA PRO A 341 24.51 0.75 7.87
C PRO A 341 24.13 1.47 9.16
N ILE A 342 23.33 0.81 9.98
CA ILE A 342 22.91 1.26 11.30
C ILE A 342 23.24 0.16 12.31
N GLN A 343 23.81 0.55 13.44
CA GLN A 343 23.94 -0.28 14.63
C GLN A 343 23.14 0.35 15.78
N VAL A 344 22.40 -0.48 16.52
CA VAL A 344 21.49 -0.06 17.59
C VAL A 344 21.95 -0.64 18.92
N LYS A 345 22.05 0.19 19.97
CA LYS A 345 22.40 -0.25 21.32
C LYS A 345 21.43 0.35 22.32
N GLN A 346 20.58 -0.49 22.93
CA GLN A 346 19.63 -0.11 23.98
C GLN A 346 20.35 0.10 25.33
N SER A 347 21.37 0.97 25.32
CA SER A 347 22.25 1.20 26.47
C SER A 347 22.77 2.63 26.48
N GLU A 348 23.27 3.04 27.63
CA GLU A 348 24.01 4.29 27.82
C GLU A 348 25.53 4.10 27.70
N ARG A 349 26.24 5.22 27.61
CA ARG A 349 27.72 5.31 27.63
C ARG A 349 28.39 4.32 26.67
N VAL A 350 27.90 4.27 25.44
CA VAL A 350 28.46 3.42 24.38
C VAL A 350 29.93 3.77 24.13
N GLY A 351 30.75 2.72 24.03
CA GLY A 351 32.21 2.79 24.08
C GLY A 351 32.89 2.85 22.72
N ARG A 352 34.17 3.23 22.73
CA ARG A 352 35.11 3.16 21.60
C ARG A 352 35.01 1.86 20.80
N ASN A 353 34.99 0.73 21.50
CA ASN A 353 34.92 -0.62 20.95
C ASN A 353 33.69 -0.90 20.07
N VAL A 354 32.59 -0.18 20.31
CA VAL A 354 31.36 -0.31 19.51
C VAL A 354 31.54 0.39 18.17
N VAL A 355 32.16 1.58 18.17
CA VAL A 355 32.51 2.34 16.96
C VAL A 355 33.53 1.59 16.11
N ASP A 356 34.60 1.08 16.72
CA ASP A 356 35.72 0.34 16.10
C ASP A 356 35.25 -0.95 15.38
N ASN A 357 34.42 -1.76 16.05
CA ASN A 357 33.82 -2.96 15.46
C ASN A 357 32.83 -2.62 14.34
N PHE A 358 32.06 -1.55 14.49
CA PHE A 358 31.04 -1.15 13.52
C PHE A 358 31.65 -0.50 12.27
N GLU A 359 32.71 0.30 12.42
CA GLU A 359 33.53 0.82 11.32
C GLU A 359 34.00 -0.32 10.40
N THR A 360 34.54 -1.39 10.99
CA THR A 360 34.93 -2.61 10.26
C THR A 360 33.76 -3.26 9.51
N ALA A 361 32.53 -3.18 10.03
CA ALA A 361 31.34 -3.69 9.34
C ALA A 361 30.87 -2.76 8.20
N VAL A 362 30.97 -1.44 8.40
CA VAL A 362 30.65 -0.42 7.37
C VAL A 362 31.63 -0.52 6.20
N GLU A 363 32.94 -0.64 6.47
CA GLU A 363 33.97 -0.93 5.44
C GLU A 363 33.63 -2.17 4.61
N ARG A 364 33.26 -3.29 5.27
CA ARG A 364 32.88 -4.54 4.62
C ARG A 364 31.59 -4.44 3.79
N SER A 365 30.68 -3.53 4.15
CA SER A 365 29.46 -3.26 3.37
C SER A 365 29.71 -2.38 2.12
N GLY A 366 30.94 -1.89 1.93
CA GLY A 366 31.30 -1.00 0.82
C GLY A 366 30.72 0.42 0.97
N LYS A 367 30.41 0.84 2.20
CA LYS A 367 29.78 2.14 2.50
C LYS A 367 30.78 3.11 3.10
N ASP A 368 30.60 4.40 2.79
CA ASP A 368 31.46 5.49 3.27
C ASP A 368 30.92 6.17 4.54
N THR A 369 29.73 5.78 5.00
CA THR A 369 29.00 6.37 6.12
C THR A 369 28.24 5.27 6.86
N GLY A 370 28.10 5.39 8.17
CA GLY A 370 27.27 4.50 9.00
C GLY A 370 26.83 5.17 10.29
N PHE A 371 25.76 4.68 10.90
CA PHE A 371 25.12 5.28 12.07
C PHE A 371 25.15 4.34 13.28
N VAL A 372 25.57 4.84 14.45
CA VAL A 372 25.37 4.14 15.74
C VAL A 372 24.33 4.90 16.54
N VAL A 373 23.30 4.21 17.00
CA VAL A 373 22.21 4.78 17.80
C VAL A 373 22.22 4.22 19.23
N ALA A 374 22.21 5.11 20.23
CA ALA A 374 22.24 4.74 21.65
C ALA A 374 21.54 5.79 22.53
N PHE A 375 21.38 5.53 23.83
CA PHE A 375 20.91 6.57 24.77
C PHE A 375 22.00 7.61 25.04
N SER A 376 23.28 7.20 25.11
CA SER A 376 24.42 8.12 25.23
C SER A 376 25.74 7.47 24.82
N PHE A 377 26.75 8.30 24.53
CA PHE A 377 28.09 7.88 24.08
C PHE A 377 29.17 8.36 25.04
N THR A 378 30.29 7.65 25.06
CA THR A 378 31.51 8.09 25.76
C THR A 378 32.32 9.07 24.91
N ARG A 379 33.13 9.93 25.57
CA ARG A 379 34.13 10.76 24.90
C ARG A 379 35.02 9.95 23.94
N GLY A 380 35.45 8.76 24.35
CA GLY A 380 36.26 7.86 23.53
C GLY A 380 35.56 7.29 22.30
N ALA A 381 34.22 7.30 22.23
CA ALA A 381 33.48 6.95 21.01
C ALA A 381 33.51 8.11 19.99
N PHE A 382 33.32 9.35 20.44
CA PHE A 382 33.48 10.54 19.59
C PHE A 382 34.92 10.70 19.08
N GLU A 383 35.91 10.47 19.95
CA GLU A 383 37.33 10.48 19.59
C GLU A 383 37.75 9.32 18.65
N GLU A 384 36.95 8.26 18.55
CA GLU A 384 37.12 7.20 17.54
C GLU A 384 36.50 7.60 16.21
N ALA A 385 35.22 8.01 16.21
CA ALA A 385 34.53 8.44 15.00
C ALA A 385 35.24 9.61 14.28
N ALA A 386 35.85 10.52 15.05
CA ALA A 386 36.70 11.58 14.51
C ALA A 386 38.01 11.05 13.92
N ARG A 387 38.64 10.04 14.54
CA ARG A 387 39.90 9.44 14.06
C ARG A 387 39.70 8.59 12.81
N ALA A 388 38.63 7.81 12.76
CA ALA A 388 38.18 7.07 11.57
C ALA A 388 38.12 7.99 10.35
N ARG A 389 37.34 9.07 10.46
CA ARG A 389 37.20 10.09 9.41
C ARG A 389 38.54 10.77 9.05
N ALA A 390 39.41 11.03 10.03
CA ALA A 390 40.73 11.61 9.78
C ALA A 390 41.71 10.63 9.11
N ALA A 391 41.52 9.33 9.28
CA ALA A 391 42.29 8.27 8.62
C ALA A 391 41.76 7.89 7.22
N GLY A 392 40.73 8.59 6.72
CA GLY A 392 40.09 8.29 5.43
C GLY A 392 39.14 7.09 5.45
N LYS A 393 38.79 6.59 6.64
CA LYS A 393 37.81 5.50 6.84
C LYS A 393 36.37 6.01 6.82
N PRO A 394 35.35 5.11 6.75
CA PRO A 394 33.95 5.51 6.76
C PRO A 394 33.54 6.42 7.92
N LYS A 395 32.69 7.41 7.62
CA LYS A 395 32.15 8.39 8.55
C LYS A 395 31.13 7.72 9.47
N ILE A 396 31.55 7.36 10.68
CA ILE A 396 30.61 6.89 11.71
C ILE A 396 29.94 8.09 12.39
N VAL A 397 28.62 8.15 12.29
CA VAL A 397 27.76 9.15 12.92
C VAL A 397 27.17 8.56 14.20
N LEU A 398 27.38 9.23 15.33
CA LEU A 398 26.80 8.85 16.62
C LEU A 398 25.52 9.67 16.81
N VAL A 399 24.38 9.01 17.07
CA VAL A 399 23.07 9.64 17.22
C VAL A 399 22.41 9.17 18.51
N THR A 400 21.97 10.08 19.36
CA THR A 400 21.28 9.74 20.61
C THR A 400 19.77 9.55 20.40
N VAL A 401 19.15 8.72 21.24
CA VAL A 401 17.68 8.58 21.32
C VAL A 401 17.02 9.94 21.56
N ASN A 402 17.64 10.83 22.33
CA ASN A 402 17.13 12.18 22.55
C ASN A 402 17.21 13.07 21.30
N GLU A 403 18.25 12.95 20.46
CA GLU A 403 18.29 13.62 19.15
C GLU A 403 17.24 13.08 18.17
N LEU A 404 16.93 11.78 18.23
CA LEU A 404 15.81 11.19 17.46
C LEU A 404 14.44 11.65 17.98
N LEU A 405 14.26 11.84 19.28
CA LEU A 405 12.99 12.31 19.88
C LEU A 405 12.74 13.81 19.65
N ASN A 406 13.78 14.63 19.68
CA ASN A 406 13.68 16.06 19.36
C ASN A 406 13.78 16.34 17.84
N ALA A 407 13.88 15.29 17.02
CA ALA A 407 13.72 15.40 15.59
C ALA A 407 12.24 15.61 15.24
N SER A 408 11.92 16.79 14.72
CA SER A 408 11.03 16.83 13.54
C SER A 408 11.52 15.75 12.57
N HIS A 409 10.62 14.94 12.00
CA HIS A 409 10.86 13.69 11.23
C HIS A 409 11.73 13.81 9.94
N TYR A 410 12.55 14.86 9.86
CA TYR A 410 13.41 15.28 8.79
C TYR A 410 14.87 15.51 9.20
N LEU A 411 15.27 15.44 10.49
CA LEU A 411 16.64 15.86 10.90
C LEU A 411 17.79 15.15 10.17
N LEU A 412 17.61 13.93 9.68
CA LEU A 412 18.61 13.28 8.83
C LEU A 412 18.79 13.98 7.47
N ALA A 413 17.75 14.57 6.87
CA ALA A 413 17.86 15.19 5.55
C ALA A 413 18.83 16.39 5.51
N PRO A 414 18.80 17.37 6.45
CA PRO A 414 19.84 18.39 6.55
C PRO A 414 21.23 17.83 6.91
N LEU A 415 21.31 16.87 7.84
CA LEU A 415 22.58 16.23 8.21
C LEU A 415 23.23 15.43 7.07
N LEU A 416 22.47 15.12 6.01
CA LEU A 416 22.91 14.45 4.80
C LEU A 416 23.14 15.44 3.64
N SER A 417 22.41 16.57 3.56
CA SER A 417 22.66 17.60 2.53
C SER A 417 23.97 18.34 2.73
N ASP A 418 24.36 18.62 3.97
CA ASP A 418 25.48 19.54 4.27
C ASP A 418 26.87 18.91 4.06
N PHE A 419 26.94 17.62 3.70
CA PHE A 419 28.21 16.86 3.63
C PHE A 419 28.44 16.00 2.39
N ARG A 420 27.59 16.12 1.36
CA ARG A 420 27.92 15.66 -0.01
C ARG A 420 27.58 16.80 -0.99
N PRO A 421 28.49 17.22 -1.90
CA PRO A 421 28.02 17.91 -3.08
C PRO A 421 27.08 16.97 -3.85
N LEU A 422 26.05 17.53 -4.50
CA LEU A 422 25.30 16.77 -5.49
C LEU A 422 26.30 16.18 -6.50
N PRO A 423 26.12 14.91 -6.96
CA PRO A 423 27.00 14.35 -7.98
C PRO A 423 26.99 15.30 -9.18
N PRO A 424 28.16 15.62 -9.77
CA PRO A 424 28.25 16.65 -10.79
C PRO A 424 27.36 16.27 -11.98
N GLY A 425 26.27 17.03 -12.17
CA GLY A 425 25.34 16.83 -13.28
C GLY A 425 26.12 16.84 -14.59
N GLY A 426 26.05 15.73 -15.33
CA GLY A 426 27.01 15.39 -16.40
C GLY A 426 27.18 16.51 -17.41
N SER A 427 28.29 17.24 -17.32
CA SER A 427 28.50 18.45 -18.11
C SER A 427 28.91 18.10 -19.54
N SER A 428 28.01 18.35 -20.49
CA SER A 428 28.42 18.85 -21.81
C SER A 428 28.22 20.37 -21.80
N PRO A 429 29.30 21.18 -21.70
CA PRO A 429 29.17 22.62 -21.50
C PRO A 429 29.08 23.38 -22.82
N ALA A 430 27.86 23.80 -23.20
CA ALA A 430 27.65 24.81 -24.22
C ALA A 430 26.43 25.69 -23.90
N ASP A 431 26.61 27.00 -24.13
CA ASP A 431 25.60 28.01 -24.41
C ASP A 431 24.38 28.17 -23.49
N ARG A 432 24.57 29.15 -22.59
CA ARG A 432 23.56 30.05 -22.01
C ARG A 432 22.32 30.22 -22.91
N ILE A 433 21.15 29.80 -22.44
CA ILE A 433 19.87 30.29 -22.95
C ILE A 433 19.34 31.36 -21.96
N PRO A 434 19.11 32.61 -22.40
CA PRO A 434 18.57 33.65 -21.53
C PRO A 434 17.08 33.45 -21.26
N THR A 435 16.57 34.10 -20.22
CA THR A 435 15.14 34.17 -19.91
C THR A 435 14.34 34.78 -21.06
N PRO A 436 13.36 34.08 -21.64
CA PRO A 436 12.39 34.67 -22.56
C PRO A 436 11.24 35.26 -21.76
N ASP A 437 11.27 36.58 -21.61
CA ASP A 437 10.07 37.34 -21.26
C ASP A 437 9.14 37.48 -22.49
N LEU A 438 7.98 38.10 -22.29
CA LEU A 438 6.88 38.24 -23.25
C LEU A 438 7.24 38.81 -24.65
N ILE A 439 6.29 38.63 -25.59
CA ILE A 439 6.27 39.10 -27.01
C ILE A 439 7.09 38.17 -27.95
N GLY A 440 6.60 37.69 -29.10
CA GLY A 440 5.28 37.80 -29.75
C GLY A 440 5.39 37.50 -31.26
N VAL A 441 4.31 37.76 -32.03
CA VAL A 441 4.35 38.05 -33.50
C VAL A 441 4.79 36.91 -34.45
N PHE A 442 3.82 36.28 -35.15
CA PHE A 442 3.84 35.62 -36.50
C PHE A 442 5.02 34.65 -36.89
N GLY A 443 4.80 33.52 -37.57
CA GLY A 443 3.58 32.84 -38.01
C GLY A 443 3.81 31.86 -39.20
N ASN A 444 2.74 31.15 -39.57
CA ASN A 444 2.42 30.59 -40.91
C ASN A 444 3.16 29.37 -41.54
N VAL A 445 2.31 28.48 -42.10
CA VAL A 445 2.43 27.78 -43.41
C VAL A 445 3.33 26.53 -43.55
N GLN A 446 2.65 25.36 -43.53
CA GLN A 446 2.85 24.17 -44.40
C GLN A 446 4.19 23.38 -44.26
N LYS A 447 4.34 22.13 -44.73
CA LYS A 447 3.52 21.25 -45.61
C LYS A 447 3.79 19.76 -45.28
N ASN A 448 2.85 18.88 -45.55
CA ASN A 448 3.06 17.43 -45.67
C ASN A 448 3.17 17.08 -47.17
N PRO A 449 4.12 16.23 -47.59
CA PRO A 449 3.73 15.10 -48.44
C PRO A 449 4.56 13.80 -48.26
N PHE A 450 3.87 12.72 -47.88
CA PHE A 450 3.75 11.44 -48.58
C PHE A 450 4.88 10.88 -49.52
N ASP A 451 5.21 9.59 -49.27
CA ASP A 451 5.32 8.45 -50.22
C ASP A 451 6.72 7.89 -50.66
N ARG A 452 6.72 6.57 -50.98
CA ARG A 452 7.66 5.75 -51.83
C ARG A 452 8.92 5.05 -51.28
N SER A 453 8.70 3.83 -50.74
CA SER A 453 9.03 2.51 -51.34
C SER A 453 10.41 2.10 -51.92
N LEU A 454 10.71 0.78 -51.80
CA LEU A 454 11.56 -0.12 -52.64
C LEU A 454 13.00 -0.52 -52.21
N ALA A 455 13.08 -1.67 -51.51
CA ALA A 455 13.82 -2.92 -51.84
C ALA A 455 15.26 -2.96 -52.41
N THR A 456 16.16 -3.68 -51.71
CA THR A 456 17.31 -4.53 -52.18
C THR A 456 17.78 -5.44 -51.01
N SER A 457 18.67 -6.45 -51.15
CA SER A 457 18.59 -7.71 -51.92
C SER A 457 19.86 -8.60 -51.68
N GLY A 458 19.69 -9.91 -51.44
CA GLY A 458 20.78 -10.93 -51.34
C GLY A 458 21.18 -11.34 -49.90
N ARG A 459 21.70 -12.55 -49.61
CA ARG A 459 22.12 -13.71 -50.45
C ARG A 459 21.72 -15.08 -49.82
N PRO A 460 21.84 -16.24 -50.54
CA PRO A 460 21.27 -17.54 -50.15
C PRO A 460 22.31 -18.70 -49.94
N THR A 461 21.80 -19.95 -49.88
CA THR A 461 22.48 -21.29 -49.99
C THR A 461 23.42 -21.71 -48.84
N ASP A 462 23.57 -22.98 -48.43
CA ASP A 462 22.81 -24.28 -48.53
C ASP A 462 23.44 -25.24 -47.47
N SER A 463 22.97 -26.46 -47.13
CA SER A 463 21.87 -27.37 -47.55
C SER A 463 21.06 -27.81 -46.29
N VAL A 464 20.09 -28.74 -46.20
CA VAL A 464 19.52 -29.88 -46.97
C VAL A 464 20.31 -31.22 -46.97
N ASP A 465 19.75 -32.24 -46.30
CA ASP A 465 19.87 -33.68 -46.63
C ASP A 465 18.62 -34.45 -46.07
N GLU A 466 18.22 -35.58 -46.68
CA GLU A 466 16.88 -36.20 -46.51
C GLU A 466 16.83 -37.50 -45.68
N LEU A 467 15.63 -37.92 -45.26
CA LEU A 467 15.15 -39.31 -45.45
C LEU A 467 13.63 -39.47 -45.21
N VAL A 468 12.93 -40.12 -46.16
CA VAL A 468 11.47 -40.37 -46.13
C VAL A 468 11.15 -41.80 -46.60
N ALA A 469 10.44 -42.57 -45.77
CA ALA A 469 9.73 -43.82 -46.12
C ALA A 469 8.80 -44.21 -44.94
N SER A 470 7.48 -43.99 -45.00
CA SER A 470 6.44 -44.88 -45.57
C SER A 470 6.10 -46.11 -44.72
N GLY A 471 4.86 -46.21 -44.20
CA GLY A 471 4.40 -47.36 -43.39
C GLY A 471 2.88 -47.36 -43.13
N GLN A 472 2.18 -48.31 -43.73
CA GLN A 472 0.72 -48.45 -43.81
C GLN A 472 -0.02 -48.68 -42.47
N THR A 473 -1.22 -48.13 -42.36
CA THR A 473 -2.38 -48.69 -41.60
C THR A 473 -2.80 -50.03 -42.23
N PRO A 474 -3.46 -51.01 -41.55
CA PRO A 474 -4.89 -50.85 -41.21
C PRO A 474 -5.54 -51.79 -40.14
N VAL A 475 -6.86 -51.58 -39.94
CA VAL A 475 -7.90 -52.45 -39.33
C VAL A 475 -7.73 -52.87 -37.85
N GLY A 476 -8.75 -52.74 -37.00
CA GLY A 476 -10.09 -52.14 -37.22
C GLY A 476 -11.10 -52.56 -36.15
#